data_AF-X0W7X0-F1
#
_entry.id   AF-X0W7X0-F1
#
_cell.length_a   1.000
_cell.length_b   1.000
_cell.length_c   1.000
_cell.angle_alpha   90.00
_cell.angle_beta   90.00
_cell.angle_gamma   90.00
#
_symmetry.space_group_name_H-M   'P 1'
#
loop_
_entity.id
_entity.type
_entity.pdbx_description
1 polymer ?
#
loop_
_entity_poly.entity_id
_entity_poly.type
_entity_poly.pdbx_seq_one_letter_code
_entity_poly.pdbx_strand_id
1 'polypeptide(L)'
;MLADGTLGRAAVPSGASTGAHEAVELRDADEKRYNGKGVLKAVANVNEKIAEAIEGLDAREQKLIDQTMIELDGTENKANLGANAILGVSMAVARAAAEACGLP
;
A
#
# COMPACT_ATOMS: atom_id res chain seq x y z
N MET A 1 4.25 -12.83 -1.43
CA MET A 1 5.07 -13.76 -0.64
C MET A 1 6.51 -13.54 -1.04
N LEU A 2 7.46 -13.63 -0.11
CA LEU A 2 8.87 -13.56 -0.45
C LEU A 2 9.34 -14.89 -1.07
N ALA A 3 10.52 -14.88 -1.69
CA ALA A 3 11.07 -16.07 -2.36
C ALA A 3 11.35 -17.25 -1.39
N ASP A 4 11.55 -16.95 -0.10
CA ASP A 4 11.73 -17.93 0.97
C ASP A 4 10.41 -18.51 1.51
N GLY A 5 9.25 -18.04 1.01
CA GLY A 5 7.93 -18.44 1.47
C GLY A 5 7.32 -17.57 2.56
N THR A 6 8.03 -16.54 3.04
CA THR A 6 7.56 -15.66 4.13
C THR A 6 6.39 -14.77 3.68
N LEU A 7 5.40 -14.58 4.56
CA LEU A 7 4.16 -13.87 4.29
C LEU A 7 3.88 -12.75 5.30
N GLY A 8 4.20 -11.51 4.93
CA GLY A 8 3.77 -10.34 5.69
C GLY A 8 2.32 -9.92 5.39
N ARG A 9 1.62 -9.42 6.41
CA ARG A 9 0.25 -8.91 6.30
C ARG A 9 0.07 -7.64 7.11
N ALA A 10 -0.60 -6.65 6.52
CA ALA A 10 -0.98 -5.42 7.20
C ALA A 10 -2.42 -5.02 6.87
N ALA A 11 -3.05 -4.31 7.79
CA ALA A 11 -4.32 -3.63 7.58
C ALA A 11 -4.12 -2.14 7.87
N VAL A 12 -4.68 -1.28 7.02
CA VAL A 12 -4.53 0.17 7.15
C VAL A 12 -5.74 0.74 7.89
N PRO A 13 -5.54 1.48 8.99
CA PRO A 13 -6.64 2.16 9.67
C PRO A 13 -7.18 3.31 8.79
N SER A 14 -8.47 3.58 8.91
CA SER A 14 -9.15 4.67 8.20
C SER A 14 -9.53 5.77 9.19
N GLY A 15 -9.21 7.03 8.84
CA GLY A 15 -9.53 8.22 9.61
C GLY A 15 -10.35 9.22 8.79
N ALA A 16 -11.11 10.09 9.45
CA ALA A 16 -11.93 11.11 8.79
C ALA A 16 -11.15 12.40 8.49
N SER A 17 -9.95 12.28 7.90
CA SER A 17 -9.09 13.42 7.60
C SER A 17 -9.73 14.39 6.62
N THR A 18 -9.89 15.64 7.05
CA THR A 18 -10.41 16.74 6.21
C THR A 18 -9.32 17.70 5.73
N GLY A 19 -8.04 17.43 6.02
CA GLY A 19 -6.93 18.26 5.57
C GLY A 19 -6.69 18.11 4.08
N ALA A 20 -6.81 19.19 3.31
CA ALA A 20 -6.57 19.20 1.86
C ALA A 20 -5.11 18.86 1.46
N HIS A 21 -4.18 18.88 2.42
CA HIS A 21 -2.76 18.54 2.24
C HIS A 21 -2.41 17.15 2.77
N GLU A 22 -3.38 16.37 3.25
CA GLU A 22 -3.12 15.04 3.77
C GLU A 22 -3.07 14.00 2.66
N ALA A 23 -2.42 12.87 2.97
CA ALA A 23 -2.35 11.75 2.05
C ALA A 23 -3.76 11.20 1.78
N VAL A 24 -4.08 10.95 0.51
CA VAL A 24 -5.44 10.65 0.07
C VAL A 24 -5.76 9.17 0.25
N GLU A 25 -6.75 8.86 1.10
CA GLU A 25 -7.36 7.54 1.14
C GLU A 25 -8.27 7.34 -0.08
N LEU A 26 -7.95 6.38 -0.95
CA LEU A 26 -8.71 6.14 -2.17
C LEU A 26 -9.92 5.24 -1.89
N ARG A 27 -11.11 5.76 -2.21
CA ARG A 27 -12.41 5.08 -2.06
C ARG A 27 -13.10 4.88 -3.42
N ASP A 28 -13.98 3.89 -3.48
CA ASP A 28 -14.70 3.50 -4.70
C ASP A 28 -15.70 4.56 -5.16
N ALA A 29 -16.32 5.27 -4.21
CA ALA A 29 -17.44 6.20 -4.44
C ALA A 29 -18.66 5.53 -5.11
N ASP A 30 -18.78 4.20 -4.98
CA ASP A 30 -19.96 3.44 -5.39
C ASP A 30 -20.97 3.39 -4.24
N GLU A 31 -22.03 4.20 -4.34
CA GLU A 31 -23.11 4.27 -3.33
C GLU A 31 -23.78 2.92 -3.06
N LYS A 32 -23.78 2.00 -4.02
CA LYS A 32 -24.36 0.66 -3.84
C LYS A 32 -23.51 -0.24 -2.95
N ARG A 33 -22.24 0.11 -2.72
CA ARG A 33 -21.28 -0.66 -1.93
C ARG A 33 -20.76 0.15 -0.76
N TYR A 34 -21.22 -0.21 0.44
CA TYR A 34 -20.82 0.44 1.68
C TYR A 34 -21.06 1.97 1.68
N ASN A 35 -22.10 2.46 0.97
CA ASN A 35 -22.40 3.89 0.82
C ASN A 35 -21.19 4.68 0.31
N GLY A 36 -20.56 4.22 -0.76
CA GLY A 36 -19.38 4.86 -1.37
C GLY A 36 -18.05 4.55 -0.68
N LYS A 37 -18.06 3.87 0.46
CA LYS A 37 -16.86 3.63 1.30
C LYS A 37 -16.05 2.38 0.94
N GLY A 38 -16.40 1.69 -0.15
CA GLY A 38 -15.57 0.60 -0.69
C GLY A 38 -14.16 1.08 -1.07
N VAL A 39 -13.21 0.15 -1.19
CA VAL A 39 -11.80 0.44 -1.52
C VAL A 39 -11.23 -0.49 -2.60
N LEU A 40 -12.08 -1.08 -3.45
CA LEU A 40 -11.64 -1.97 -4.53
C LEU A 40 -10.67 -1.28 -5.51
N LYS A 41 -10.81 0.03 -5.75
CA LYS A 41 -9.84 0.79 -6.56
C LYS A 41 -8.43 0.74 -5.95
N ALA A 42 -8.31 0.94 -4.64
CA ALA A 42 -7.02 0.85 -3.94
C ALA A 42 -6.47 -0.59 -4.00
N VAL A 43 -7.35 -1.60 -3.83
CA VAL A 43 -6.97 -3.02 -3.96
C VAL A 43 -6.46 -3.36 -5.36
N ALA A 44 -7.12 -2.85 -6.41
CA ALA A 44 -6.68 -3.04 -7.79
C ALA A 44 -5.32 -2.38 -8.04
N ASN A 45 -5.09 -1.15 -7.54
CA ASN A 45 -3.79 -0.50 -7.61
C ASN A 45 -2.68 -1.33 -6.94
N VAL A 46 -2.97 -2.02 -5.81
CA VAL A 46 -2.02 -2.94 -5.19
C VAL A 46 -1.70 -4.12 -6.11
N ASN A 47 -2.73 -4.82 -6.58
CA ASN A 47 -2.57 -6.08 -7.31
C ASN A 47 -2.01 -5.92 -8.73
N GLU A 48 -2.26 -4.77 -9.37
CA GLU A 48 -1.89 -4.54 -10.77
C GLU A 48 -0.64 -3.69 -10.89
N LYS A 49 -0.61 -2.52 -10.26
CA LYS A 49 0.47 -1.53 -10.46
C LYS A 49 1.60 -1.67 -9.47
N ILE A 50 1.27 -1.70 -8.17
CA ILE A 50 2.29 -1.76 -7.12
C ILE A 50 3.00 -3.11 -7.16
N ALA A 51 2.25 -4.21 -7.32
CA ALA A 51 2.83 -5.55 -7.44
C ALA A 51 3.88 -5.62 -8.56
N GLU A 52 3.55 -5.17 -9.77
CA GLU A 52 4.48 -5.14 -10.90
C GLU A 52 5.73 -4.30 -10.61
N ALA A 53 5.57 -3.15 -9.94
CA ALA A 53 6.67 -2.22 -9.71
C ALA A 53 7.67 -2.66 -8.63
N ILE A 54 7.25 -3.47 -7.65
CA ILE A 54 8.11 -3.86 -6.52
C ILE A 54 8.49 -5.34 -6.53
N GLU A 55 7.92 -6.14 -7.41
CA GLU A 55 8.27 -7.55 -7.54
C GLU A 55 9.75 -7.70 -7.91
N GLY A 56 10.45 -8.60 -7.20
CA GLY A 56 11.89 -8.81 -7.36
C GLY A 56 12.77 -7.85 -6.56
N LEU A 57 12.23 -6.81 -5.91
CA LEU A 57 12.98 -6.00 -4.96
C LEU A 57 13.24 -6.76 -3.65
N ASP A 58 14.39 -6.48 -3.01
CA ASP A 58 14.70 -7.04 -1.69
C ASP A 58 13.79 -6.39 -0.63
N ALA A 59 12.99 -7.20 0.07
CA ALA A 59 12.07 -6.73 1.10
C ALA A 59 12.75 -6.01 2.27
N ARG A 60 14.07 -6.18 2.45
CA ARG A 60 14.87 -5.47 3.47
C ARG A 60 15.20 -4.04 3.06
N GLU A 61 15.11 -3.72 1.77
CA GLU A 61 15.32 -2.38 1.22
C GLU A 61 14.05 -1.53 1.33
N GLN A 62 13.53 -1.37 2.56
CA GLN A 62 12.25 -0.68 2.82
C GLN A 62 12.18 0.71 2.19
N LYS A 63 13.28 1.47 2.26
CA LYS A 63 13.36 2.82 1.67
C LYS A 63 13.21 2.79 0.15
N LEU A 64 13.82 1.80 -0.52
CA LEU A 64 13.70 1.64 -1.97
C LEU A 64 12.25 1.33 -2.34
N ILE A 65 11.64 0.37 -1.65
CA ILE A 65 10.25 -0.04 -1.91
C ILE A 65 9.28 1.13 -1.71
N ASP A 66 9.40 1.86 -0.61
CA ASP A 66 8.57 3.03 -0.35
C ASP A 66 8.77 4.13 -1.40
N GLN A 67 10.03 4.39 -1.79
CA GLN A 67 10.34 5.38 -2.80
C GLN A 67 9.81 4.99 -4.18
N THR A 68 9.93 3.71 -4.58
CA THR A 68 9.35 3.19 -5.82
C THR A 68 7.84 3.41 -5.87
N MET A 69 7.12 3.15 -4.78
CA MET A 69 5.68 3.38 -4.72
C MET A 69 5.31 4.88 -4.76
N ILE A 70 6.10 5.74 -4.10
CA ILE A 70 5.91 7.20 -4.12
C ILE A 70 6.12 7.74 -5.54
N GLU A 71 7.18 7.32 -6.22
CA GLU A 71 7.48 7.72 -7.59
C GLU A 71 6.45 7.18 -8.59
N LEU A 72 6.01 5.93 -8.41
CA LEU A 72 4.95 5.32 -9.21
C LEU A 72 3.62 6.07 -9.08
N ASP A 73 3.28 6.55 -7.89
CA ASP A 73 2.09 7.37 -7.68
C ASP A 73 2.21 8.73 -8.39
N GLY A 74 3.36 9.38 -8.27
CA GLY A 74 3.67 10.63 -8.96
C GLY A 74 2.94 11.87 -8.44
N THR A 75 2.16 11.76 -7.36
CA THR A 75 1.51 12.90 -6.69
C THR A 75 2.08 13.12 -5.29
N GLU A 76 2.13 14.38 -4.85
CA GLU A 76 2.62 14.72 -3.50
C GLU A 76 1.79 14.04 -2.39
N ASN A 77 0.49 13.89 -2.62
CA ASN A 77 -0.49 13.40 -1.64
C ASN A 77 -0.95 11.95 -1.88
N LYS A 78 -0.30 11.19 -2.76
CA LYS A 78 -0.60 9.76 -2.98
C LYS A 78 -2.00 9.49 -3.55
N ALA A 79 -2.54 10.43 -4.33
CA ALA A 79 -3.91 10.39 -4.82
C ALA A 79 -4.15 9.39 -5.96
N ASN A 80 -3.12 9.04 -6.73
CA ASN A 80 -3.27 8.17 -7.90
C ASN A 80 -3.41 6.69 -7.50
N LEU A 81 -2.56 6.23 -6.58
CA LEU A 81 -2.58 4.87 -6.05
C LEU A 81 -3.46 4.76 -4.81
N GLY A 82 -3.54 5.83 -4.02
CA GLY A 82 -4.16 5.85 -2.71
C GLY A 82 -3.13 5.61 -1.61
N ALA A 83 -3.08 6.49 -0.62
CA ALA A 83 -2.23 6.37 0.55
C ALA A 83 -2.48 5.07 1.32
N ASN A 84 -3.73 4.59 1.34
CA ASN A 84 -4.13 3.31 1.90
C ASN A 84 -3.55 2.10 1.14
N ALA A 85 -3.38 2.18 -0.17
CA ALA A 85 -2.70 1.15 -0.95
C ALA A 85 -1.20 1.12 -0.61
N ILE A 86 -0.53 2.28 -0.70
CA ILE A 86 0.91 2.41 -0.47
C ILE A 86 1.28 1.99 0.95
N LEU A 87 0.58 2.51 1.97
CA LEU A 87 0.87 2.18 3.37
C LEU A 87 0.60 0.70 3.68
N GLY A 88 -0.43 0.11 3.06
CA GLY A 88 -0.76 -1.29 3.24
C GLY A 88 0.36 -2.21 2.76
N VAL A 89 0.91 -1.92 1.58
CA VAL A 89 2.05 -2.67 1.02
C VAL A 89 3.32 -2.40 1.81
N SER A 90 3.63 -1.14 2.11
CA SER A 90 4.79 -0.72 2.91
C SER A 90 4.89 -1.49 4.23
N MET A 91 3.80 -1.54 4.99
CA MET A 91 3.75 -2.24 6.27
C MET A 91 3.77 -3.77 6.11
N ALA A 92 3.16 -4.32 5.05
CA ALA A 92 3.19 -5.75 4.79
C ALA A 92 4.60 -6.24 4.43
N VAL A 93 5.33 -5.47 3.63
CA VAL A 93 6.73 -5.73 3.27
C VAL A 93 7.62 -5.71 4.51
N ALA A 94 7.53 -4.67 5.34
CA ALA A 94 8.31 -4.57 6.58
C ALA A 94 8.11 -5.78 7.49
N ARG A 95 6.86 -6.22 7.66
CA ARG A 95 6.52 -7.41 8.44
C ARG A 95 7.07 -8.69 7.84
N ALA A 96 6.99 -8.84 6.51
CA ALA A 96 7.56 -9.99 5.82
C ALA A 96 9.09 -10.04 6.00
N ALA A 97 9.76 -8.90 5.90
CA ALA A 97 11.20 -8.80 6.08
C ALA A 97 11.63 -9.11 7.52
N ALA A 98 10.89 -8.61 8.51
CA ALA A 98 11.14 -8.93 9.92
C ALA A 98 10.99 -10.44 10.19
N GLU A 99 9.90 -11.05 9.72
CA GLU A 99 9.65 -12.48 9.88
C GLU A 99 10.73 -13.33 9.18
N ALA A 100 11.13 -12.97 7.96
CA ALA A 100 12.20 -13.65 7.21
C ALA A 100 13.56 -13.55 7.93
N CYS A 101 13.80 -12.47 8.67
CA CYS A 101 15.00 -12.29 9.48
C CYS A 101 14.90 -12.92 10.89
N GLY A 102 13.75 -13.50 11.25
CA GLY A 102 13.50 -14.00 12.62
C GLY A 102 13.46 -12.89 13.67
N LEU A 103 13.07 -11.68 13.27
CA LEU A 103 12.95 -10.50 14.13
C LEU A 103 11.47 -10.20 14.42
N PRO A 104 11.14 -9.69 15.62
CA PRO A 104 9.78 -9.29 15.99
C PRO A 104 9.31 -8.02 15.25
#